data_AF-A0A3P9IG66-F1
#
_entry.id   AF-A0A3P9IG66-F1
#
_cell.length_a   1.000
_cell.length_b   1.000
_cell.length_c   1.000
_cell.angle_alpha   90.00
_cell.angle_beta   90.00
_cell.angle_gamma   90.00
#
_symmetry.space_group_name_H-M   'P 1'
#
loop_
_entity.id
_entity.type
_entity.pdbx_description
1 polymer ?
#
loop_
_entity_poly.entity_id
_entity_poly.type
_entity_poly.pdbx_seq_one_letter_code
_entity_poly.pdbx_strand_id
1 'polypeptide(L)' 'MSEATETLKGYEELFVNRFTSEDQEYQEYLNRPADPPPIVEDWRGRAGGNQRGRDNSFFFLQLKCRNLDMYQ' A
#
# COMPACT_ATOMS: atom_id res chain seq x y z
N MET A 1 -21.47 24.51 12.83
CA MET A 1 -21.53 23.08 13.21
C MET A 1 -22.58 22.30 12.43
N SER A 2 -23.66 22.91 11.93
CA SER A 2 -24.67 22.25 11.09
C SER A 2 -24.17 21.87 9.68
N GLU A 3 -23.38 22.74 9.06
CA GLU A 3 -22.86 22.54 7.69
C GLU A 3 -21.96 21.29 7.55
N ALA A 4 -21.23 20.92 8.62
CA ALA A 4 -20.44 19.70 8.68
C ALA A 4 -21.32 18.43 8.65
N THR A 5 -22.54 18.50 9.21
CA THR A 5 -23.45 17.34 9.22
C THR A 5 -24.20 17.16 7.89
N GLU A 6 -24.45 18.25 7.16
CA GLU A 6 -25.05 18.20 5.83
C GLU A 6 -24.05 17.70 4.78
N THR A 7 -22.80 18.14 4.87
CA THR A 7 -21.71 17.63 4.01
C THR A 7 -21.41 16.16 4.27
N LEU A 8 -21.43 15.70 5.52
CA LEU A 8 -21.27 14.28 5.84
C LEU A 8 -22.35 13.40 5.19
N LYS A 9 -23.63 13.78 5.30
CA LYS A 9 -24.72 13.04 4.65
C LYS A 9 -24.57 13.00 3.14
N GLY A 10 -24.13 14.11 2.53
CA GLY A 10 -23.82 14.14 1.10
C GLY A 10 -22.70 13.18 0.71
N TYR A 11 -21.63 13.08 1.51
CA TYR A 11 -20.55 12.12 1.26
C TYR A 11 -21.01 10.67 1.46
N GLU A 12 -21.84 10.40 2.46
CA GLU A 12 -22.42 9.06 2.67
C GLU A 12 -23.23 8.60 1.44
N GLU A 13 -24.03 9.49 0.86
CA GLU A 13 -24.82 9.22 -0.36
C GLU A 13 -23.95 9.07 -1.62
N LEU A 14 -22.90 9.88 -1.76
CA LEU A 14 -22.00 9.81 -2.92
C LEU A 14 -21.12 8.57 -2.94
N PHE A 15 -20.79 8.04 -1.76
CA PHE A 15 -19.87 6.91 -1.59
C PHE A 15 -20.56 5.65 -1.03
N VAL A 16 -21.89 5.51 -1.20
CA VAL A 16 -22.66 4.33 -0.75
C VAL A 16 -22.02 3.02 -1.21
N ASN A 17 -21.53 3.00 -2.45
CA ASN A 17 -21.00 1.81 -3.08
C ASN A 17 -19.50 1.60 -2.84
N ARG A 18 -18.83 2.48 -2.08
CA ARG A 18 -17.38 2.44 -1.88
C ARG A 18 -16.93 1.08 -1.34
N PHE A 19 -15.94 0.48 -1.98
CA PHE A 19 -15.40 -0.85 -1.63
C PHE A 19 -16.39 -2.02 -1.77
N THR A 20 -17.51 -1.84 -2.45
CA THR A 20 -18.42 -2.93 -2.78
C THR A 20 -18.08 -3.54 -4.15
N SER A 21 -18.81 -4.57 -4.56
CA SER A 21 -18.70 -5.15 -5.91
C SER A 21 -19.17 -4.21 -7.02
N GLU A 22 -19.96 -3.19 -6.68
CA GLU A 22 -20.48 -2.19 -7.63
C GLU A 22 -19.47 -1.06 -7.89
N ASP A 23 -18.43 -0.95 -7.05
CA ASP A 23 -17.36 0.03 -7.20
C ASP A 23 -16.34 -0.45 -8.24
N GLN A 24 -16.48 0.08 -9.46
CA GLN A 24 -15.60 -0.24 -10.57
C GLN A 24 -14.12 0.08 -10.27
N GLU A 25 -13.85 1.22 -9.62
CA GLU A 25 -12.47 1.62 -9.29
C GLU A 25 -11.83 0.64 -8.31
N TYR A 26 -12.61 0.17 -7.33
CA TYR A 26 -12.14 -0.84 -6.40
C TYR A 26 -11.90 -2.20 -7.06
N GLN A 27 -12.80 -2.64 -7.97
CA GLN A 27 -12.60 -3.88 -8.72
C GLN A 27 -11.35 -3.82 -9.61
N GLU A 28 -11.09 -2.68 -10.26
CA GLU A 28 -9.87 -2.45 -11.04
C GLU A 28 -8.62 -2.50 -10.15
N TYR A 29 -8.68 -1.92 -8.94
CA TYR A 29 -7.59 -1.98 -7.97
C TYR A 29 -7.27 -3.41 -7.52
N LEU A 30 -8.28 -4.25 -7.28
CA LEU A 30 -8.10 -5.66 -6.90
C LEU A 30 -7.39 -6.47 -7.99
N ASN A 31 -7.59 -6.11 -9.26
CA ASN A 31 -6.96 -6.77 -10.40
C ASN A 31 -5.49 -6.33 -10.61
N ARG A 32 -5.04 -5.26 -9.94
CA ARG A 32 -3.69 -4.74 -10.11
C ARG A 32 -2.66 -5.72 -9.51
N PRO A 33 -1.61 -6.09 -10.26
CA PRO A 33 -0.50 -6.84 -9.67
C PRO A 33 0.20 -5.98 -8.62
N ALA A 34 0.75 -6.60 -7.59
CA ALA A 34 1.52 -5.88 -6.58
C ALA A 34 2.68 -5.12 -7.24
N ASP A 35 2.65 -3.78 -7.16
CA ASP A 35 3.70 -2.97 -7.75
C ASP A 35 5.05 -3.32 -7.11
N PRO A 36 6.09 -3.57 -7.90
CA PRO A 36 7.43 -3.75 -7.35
C PRO A 36 7.89 -2.43 -6.71
N PRO A 37 8.52 -2.47 -5.52
CA PRO A 37 9.15 -1.29 -4.97
C PRO A 37 10.07 -0.59 -5.97
N PRO A 38 10.12 0.75 -5.97
CA PRO A 38 10.98 1.49 -6.89
C PRO A 38 12.45 1.17 -6.61
N ILE A 39 13.19 0.79 -7.65
CA ILE A 39 14.63 0.58 -7.59
C ILE A 39 15.30 1.92 -7.96
N VAL A 40 16.21 2.38 -7.10
CA VAL A 40 16.98 3.60 -7.35
C VAL A 40 18.40 3.21 -7.74
N GLU A 41 18.75 3.43 -9.01
CA GLU A 41 20.12 3.26 -9.52
C GLU A 41 21.03 4.38 -9.01
N ASP A 42 22.34 4.09 -8.89
CA ASP A 42 23.36 5.06 -8.47
C ASP A 42 23.05 5.83 -7.18
N TRP A 43 22.39 5.16 -6.22
CA TRP A 43 22.21 5.70 -4.87
C TRP A 43 23.57 5.90 -4.17
N ARG A 44 24.18 7.07 -4.37
CA ARG A 44 25.45 7.46 -3.74
C ARG A 44 25.23 7.81 -2.28
N GLY A 45 25.03 6.78 -1.46
CA GLY A 45 25.15 6.90 -0.01
C GLY A 45 26.55 7.42 0.31
N ARG A 46 26.65 8.65 0.82
CA ARG A 46 27.92 9.19 1.30
C ARG A 46 28.31 8.43 2.58
N ALA A 47 29.06 7.34 2.45
CA ALA A 47 29.87 6.81 3.54
C ALA A 47 30.98 5.92 2.96
N GLY A 48 32.20 6.45 2.97
CA GLY A 48 33.38 5.61 2.89
C GLY A 48 33.47 4.72 4.13
N GLY A 49 33.84 3.46 3.94
CA GLY A 49 34.28 2.59 5.04
C GLY A 49 33.57 1.24 5.10
N ASN A 50 34.35 0.21 4.76
CA ASN A 50 34.16 -1.20 5.10
C ASN A 50 32.85 -1.89 4.69
N GLN A 51 33.02 -2.73 3.67
CA GLN A 51 32.27 -3.95 3.43
C GLN A 51 32.17 -4.76 4.74
N ARG A 52 31.05 -4.61 5.45
CA ARG A 52 30.58 -5.62 6.41
C ARG A 52 29.15 -5.94 6.04
N GLY A 53 28.96 -7.21 5.71
CA GLY A 53 27.77 -7.71 5.06
C GLY A 53 26.48 -7.34 5.78
N ARG A 54 25.42 -7.29 4.99
CA ARG A 54 24.05 -7.64 5.34
C ARG A 54 23.24 -7.57 4.05
N ASP A 55 23.00 -8.74 3.46
CA ASP A 55 21.64 -9.14 3.12
C ASP A 55 20.83 -8.16 2.24
N ASN A 56 21.41 -7.68 1.14
CA ASN A 56 20.63 -6.92 0.15
C ASN A 56 19.66 -7.79 -0.68
N SER A 57 19.63 -9.12 -0.47
CA SER A 57 18.57 -10.00 -1.00
C SER A 57 17.23 -9.87 -0.25
N PHE A 58 17.15 -9.10 0.84
CA PHE A 58 15.96 -8.99 1.68
C PHE A 58 15.13 -7.71 1.52
N PHE A 59 15.33 -6.91 0.47
CA PHE A 59 14.43 -5.77 0.24
C PHE A 59 13.06 -6.14 -0.37
N PHE A 60 12.92 -7.34 -0.95
CA PHE A 60 11.68 -7.72 -1.65
C PHE A 60 10.97 -8.97 -1.11
N LEU A 61 11.60 -9.82 -0.28
CA LEU A 61 11.01 -11.13 0.09
C LEU A 61 10.48 -11.26 1.53
N GLN A 62 10.77 -10.34 2.46
CA GLN A 62 10.45 -10.59 3.88
C GLN A 62 9.08 -10.09 4.36
N LEU A 63 8.39 -9.24 3.60
CA LEU A 63 7.04 -8.78 3.99
C LEU A 63 5.91 -9.70 3.51
N LYS A 64 6.19 -10.67 2.63
CA LYS A 64 5.17 -11.62 2.13
C LYS A 64 4.91 -12.81 3.05
N CYS A 65 5.77 -13.10 4.03
CA CYS A 65 5.67 -14.30 4.87
C CYS A 65 5.29 -14.05 6.34
N ARG A 66 4.62 -12.95 6.68
CA ARG A 66 4.19 -12.65 8.07
C ARG A 66 2.74 -12.18 8.22
N ASN A 67 1.85 -12.57 7.32
CA ASN A 67 0.41 -12.27 7.42
C ASN A 67 -0.51 -13.42 6.99
N LEU A 68 -0.08 -14.66 7.18
CA LEU A 68 -0.93 -15.85 7.13
C LEU A 68 -0.59 -16.68 8.36
N ASP A 69 -1.21 -16.33 9.50
CA ASP A 69 -1.45 -17.19 10.68
C ASP A 69 -2.07 -16.36 11.84
N MET A 70 -3.07 -15.53 11.55
CA MET A 70 -3.88 -14.91 12.62
C MET A 70 -5.34 -14.75 12.24
N TYR A 71 -5.93 -15.82 11.70
CA TYR A 71 -7.38 -16.06 11.73
C TYR A 71 -7.62 -17.58 11.71
N GLN A 72 -7.43 -18.19 12.88
CA GLN A 72 -8.13 -19.38 13.36
C GLN A 72 -8.34 -19.23 14.87
#